data_AF-A0A2K5CKU0-F1
#
_entry.id   AF-A0A2K5CKU0-F1
#
_cell.length_a   1.000
_cell.length_b   1.000
_cell.length_c   1.000
_cell.angle_alpha   90.00
_cell.angle_beta   90.00
_cell.angle_gamma   90.00
#
_symmetry.space_group_name_H-M   'P 1'
#
loop_
_entity.id
_entity.type
_entity.pdbx_description
1 polymer ?
#
loop_
_entity_poly.entity_id
_entity_poly.type
_entity_poly.pdbx_seq_one_letter_code
_entity_poly.pdbx_strand_id
1 'polypeptide(L)'
;MKQGVLTHGRVCLLLSKGHSCYRPRRTGERKKKSVCGCIVDANLSVLNLVIVKKGEKDIPGLTDTSVPHRLGPKRASRILSSQILSSMRRALNPSMLQRKRHFSLIHMSILPPSPPTLPPPQAHALLHRTQLGRAIR
;
A
#
# COMPACT_ATOMS: atom_id res chain seq x y z
N MET A 1 1.23 25.15 11.13
CA MET A 1 1.68 24.98 12.52
C MET A 1 2.42 23.67 12.63
N LYS A 2 3.45 23.59 13.49
CA LYS A 2 4.23 22.36 13.70
C LYS A 2 4.28 21.99 15.16
N GLN A 3 3.85 20.76 15.46
CA GLN A 3 3.94 20.18 16.79
C GLN A 3 5.40 20.11 17.26
N GLY A 4 5.62 20.44 18.54
CA GLY A 4 6.95 20.43 19.17
C GLY A 4 7.74 21.73 19.03
N VAL A 5 7.21 22.75 18.36
CA VAL A 5 7.82 24.09 18.30
C VAL A 5 7.06 25.00 19.25
N LEU A 6 7.56 25.12 20.48
CA LEU A 6 6.93 25.81 21.61
C LEU A 6 7.09 27.34 21.52
N THR A 7 6.76 27.93 20.38
CA THR A 7 6.79 29.37 20.16
C THR A 7 5.47 29.85 19.57
N HIS A 8 5.12 31.11 19.81
CA HIS A 8 3.99 31.76 19.14
C HIS A 8 4.35 32.14 17.69
N GLY A 9 5.59 32.60 17.47
CA GLY A 9 6.06 33.07 16.17
C GLY A 9 6.47 31.97 15.17
N ARG A 10 7.04 32.41 14.05
CA ARG A 10 7.64 31.54 13.02
C ARG A 10 9.12 31.33 13.30
N VAL A 11 9.59 30.09 13.14
CA VAL A 11 11.00 29.73 13.34
C VAL A 11 11.53 28.98 12.13
N CYS A 12 12.78 29.26 11.73
CA CYS A 12 13.45 28.59 10.63
C CYS A 12 14.15 27.32 11.11
N LEU A 13 13.61 26.16 10.73
CA LEU A 13 14.11 24.84 11.13
C LEU A 13 14.62 24.04 9.93
N LEU A 14 15.65 23.21 10.16
CA LEU A 14 16.15 22.27 9.15
C LEU A 14 15.24 21.03 9.08
N LEU A 15 14.45 20.93 8.02
CA LEU A 15 13.49 19.83 7.84
C LEU A 15 14.07 18.70 6.98
N SER A 16 13.76 17.45 7.33
CA SER A 16 14.10 16.21 6.61
C SER A 16 12.84 15.44 6.16
N LYS A 17 13.04 14.34 5.44
CA LYS A 17 11.96 13.42 5.03
C LYS A 17 11.19 12.90 6.26
N GLY A 18 9.86 12.97 6.19
CA GLY A 18 8.96 12.51 7.26
C GLY A 18 8.49 13.60 8.21
N HIS A 19 9.08 14.80 8.16
CA HIS A 19 8.55 15.94 8.91
C HIS A 19 7.32 16.54 8.23
N SER A 20 6.33 16.92 9.06
CA SER A 20 5.24 17.79 8.64
C SER A 20 5.76 19.10 8.04
N CYS A 21 5.02 19.64 7.07
CA CYS A 21 5.33 20.87 6.32
C CYS A 21 6.49 20.76 5.30
N TYR A 22 7.08 19.57 5.09
CA TYR A 22 8.13 19.40 4.08
C TYR A 22 7.98 18.11 3.26
N ARG A 23 8.04 18.28 1.93
CA ARG A 23 8.15 17.18 0.96
C ARG A 23 9.49 17.31 0.23
N PRO A 24 10.47 16.43 0.48
CA PRO A 24 11.77 16.49 -0.19
C PRO A 24 11.62 16.22 -1.70
N ARG A 25 12.44 16.86 -2.53
CA ARG A 25 12.46 16.63 -4.00
C ARG A 25 13.48 15.56 -4.38
N ARG A 26 14.55 15.43 -3.60
CA ARG A 26 15.59 14.40 -3.78
C ARG A 26 15.77 13.57 -2.51
N THR A 27 16.26 12.35 -2.67
CA THR A 27 16.60 11.48 -1.53
C THR A 27 17.73 12.12 -0.72
N GLY A 28 17.60 12.12 0.61
CA GLY A 28 18.58 12.71 1.52
C GLY A 28 18.53 14.23 1.68
N GLU A 29 17.70 14.93 0.91
CA GLU A 29 17.59 16.39 0.98
C GLU A 29 17.04 16.87 2.33
N ARG A 30 17.75 17.83 2.93
CA ARG A 30 17.28 18.61 4.08
C ARG A 30 17.25 20.09 3.72
N LYS A 31 16.22 20.81 4.16
CA LYS A 31 16.05 22.23 3.83
C LYS A 31 15.60 23.05 5.03
N LYS A 32 16.23 24.21 5.25
CA LYS A 32 15.75 25.20 6.22
C LYS A 32 14.48 25.86 5.68
N LYS A 33 13.39 25.79 6.46
CA LYS A 33 12.12 26.45 6.15
C LYS A 33 11.56 27.11 7.40
N SER A 34 10.91 28.25 7.21
CA SER A 34 10.12 28.89 8.27
C SER A 34 8.85 28.09 8.52
N VAL A 35 8.58 27.81 9.78
CA VAL A 35 7.39 27.10 10.22
C VAL A 35 6.78 27.84 11.40
N CYS A 36 5.46 27.97 11.40
CA CYS A 36 4.72 28.51 12.55
C CYS A 36 4.68 27.48 13.69
N GLY A 37 4.86 27.94 14.93
CA GLY A 37 4.86 27.10 16.13
C GLY A 37 3.53 26.40 16.42
N CYS A 38 3.45 25.71 17.55
CA CYS A 38 2.24 25.00 17.98
C CYS A 38 1.31 25.82 18.88
N ILE A 39 1.75 26.98 19.36
CA ILE A 39 0.94 27.88 20.18
C ILE A 39 0.02 28.70 19.26
N VAL A 40 -1.25 28.82 19.64
CA VAL A 40 -2.26 29.58 18.90
C VAL A 40 -2.05 31.07 19.17
N ASP A 41 -2.07 31.88 18.10
CA ASP A 41 -1.87 33.33 18.14
C ASP A 41 -2.91 34.01 17.23
N ALA A 42 -3.19 35.30 17.49
CA ALA A 42 -4.15 36.09 16.72
C ALA A 42 -3.71 36.30 15.26
N ASN A 43 -2.42 36.13 14.95
CA ASN A 43 -1.86 36.29 13.61
C ASN A 43 -2.12 35.08 12.69
N LEU A 44 -2.90 34.08 13.13
CA LEU A 44 -3.25 32.90 12.34
C LEU A 44 -4.49 33.15 11.46
N SER A 45 -4.37 32.91 10.16
CA SER A 45 -5.50 33.09 9.22
C SER A 45 -6.56 31.98 9.30
N VAL A 46 -6.16 30.74 9.64
CA VAL A 46 -7.04 29.56 9.64
C VAL A 46 -6.64 28.62 10.77
N LEU A 47 -7.64 28.06 11.46
CA LEU A 47 -7.48 26.99 12.45
C LEU A 47 -8.20 25.73 11.99
N ASN A 48 -7.53 24.59 12.09
CA ASN A 48 -8.10 23.28 11.79
C ASN A 48 -8.44 22.58 13.10
N LEU A 49 -9.73 22.45 13.42
CA LEU A 49 -10.24 21.84 14.65
C LEU A 49 -11.00 20.54 14.33
N VAL A 50 -11.07 19.64 15.31
CA VAL A 50 -11.85 18.40 15.23
C VAL A 50 -12.75 18.32 16.46
N ILE A 51 -14.04 18.03 16.25
CA ILE A 51 -15.01 17.88 17.33
C ILE A 51 -14.82 16.51 17.98
N VAL A 52 -14.61 16.48 19.30
CA VAL A 52 -14.45 15.25 20.09
C VAL A 52 -15.74 14.87 20.82
N LYS A 53 -16.51 15.87 21.27
CA LYS A 53 -17.79 15.68 21.98
C LYS A 53 -18.84 16.58 21.36
N LYS A 54 -20.07 16.08 21.18
CA LYS A 54 -21.22 16.89 20.76
C LYS A 54 -21.68 17.79 21.91
N GLY A 55 -22.03 19.02 21.60
CA GLY A 55 -22.65 19.95 22.55
C GLY A 55 -24.17 19.77 22.60
N GLU A 56 -24.86 20.70 23.27
CA GLU A 56 -26.33 20.69 23.39
C GLU A 56 -27.04 20.97 22.06
N LYS A 57 -26.42 21.78 21.19
CA LYS A 57 -26.96 22.14 19.88
C LYS A 57 -26.18 21.44 18.78
N ASP A 58 -26.92 20.83 17.86
CA ASP A 58 -26.35 20.28 16.63
C ASP A 58 -25.93 21.40 15.68
N ILE A 59 -24.90 21.12 14.88
CA ILE A 59 -24.32 22.07 13.92
C ILE A 59 -24.76 21.64 12.52
N PRO A 60 -25.56 22.46 11.82
CA PRO A 60 -26.13 22.10 10.54
C PRO A 60 -25.03 21.78 9.52
N GLY A 61 -25.16 20.63 8.84
CA GLY A 61 -24.24 20.21 7.77
C GLY A 61 -22.93 19.58 8.24
N LEU A 62 -22.70 19.45 9.55
CA LEU A 62 -21.55 18.72 10.09
C LEU A 62 -21.98 17.52 10.94
N THR A 63 -22.92 17.72 11.87
CA THR A 63 -23.39 16.65 12.77
C THR A 63 -24.48 15.78 12.16
N ASP A 64 -25.21 16.31 11.16
CA ASP A 64 -26.44 15.70 10.64
C ASP A 64 -26.14 14.76 9.47
N THR A 65 -25.10 15.07 8.71
CA THR A 65 -24.73 14.33 7.51
C THR A 65 -23.57 13.39 7.80
N SER A 66 -23.72 12.10 7.48
CA SER A 66 -22.63 11.14 7.51
C SER A 66 -22.15 10.86 6.08
N VAL A 67 -20.84 11.02 5.84
CA VAL A 67 -20.23 10.72 4.54
C VAL A 67 -19.57 9.35 4.63
N PRO A 68 -19.97 8.36 3.80
CA PRO A 68 -19.38 7.03 3.85
C PRO A 68 -17.92 7.03 3.34
N HIS A 69 -17.16 6.03 3.76
CA HIS A 69 -15.79 5.84 3.28
C HIS A 69 -15.77 5.50 1.79
N ARG A 70 -15.01 6.26 1.01
CA ARG A 70 -14.91 6.08 -0.44
C ARG A 70 -14.17 4.80 -0.86
N LEU A 71 -13.19 4.36 -0.06
CA LEU A 71 -12.32 3.23 -0.40
C LEU A 71 -12.46 2.11 0.63
N GLY A 72 -12.73 0.90 0.14
CA GLY A 72 -12.77 -0.30 0.96
C GLY A 72 -11.39 -0.88 1.28
N PRO A 73 -11.29 -1.79 2.27
CA PRO A 73 -10.04 -2.47 2.59
C PRO A 73 -9.53 -3.29 1.40
N LYS A 74 -8.26 -3.11 1.01
CA LYS A 74 -7.65 -3.84 -0.12
C LYS A 74 -7.02 -5.18 0.28
N ARG A 75 -6.47 -5.30 1.49
CA ARG A 75 -5.72 -6.49 1.93
C ARG A 75 -6.67 -7.55 2.49
N ALA A 76 -6.48 -8.82 2.11
CA ALA A 76 -7.32 -9.95 2.52
C ALA A 76 -7.52 -10.05 4.05
N SER A 77 -6.47 -9.88 4.84
CA SER A 77 -6.57 -9.88 6.31
C SER A 77 -7.46 -8.77 6.86
N ARG A 78 -7.44 -7.58 6.25
CA ARG A 78 -8.29 -6.45 6.64
C ARG A 78 -9.74 -6.63 6.17
N ILE A 79 -9.97 -7.35 5.07
CA ILE A 79 -11.30 -7.71 4.59
C ILE A 79 -11.93 -8.78 5.49
N LEU A 80 -11.14 -9.76 5.94
CA LEU A 80 -11.61 -10.81 6.85
C LEU A 80 -11.92 -10.25 8.24
N SER A 81 -11.13 -9.27 8.70
CA SER A 81 -11.34 -8.60 9.98
C SER A 81 -12.51 -7.62 9.97
N SER A 82 -12.90 -7.08 8.81
CA SER A 82 -14.10 -6.26 8.73
C SER A 82 -15.33 -7.18 8.71
N GLN A 83 -16.39 -6.79 9.43
CA GLN A 83 -17.64 -7.56 9.65
C GLN A 83 -18.43 -7.89 8.35
N ILE A 84 -17.87 -7.62 7.17
CA ILE A 84 -18.47 -7.85 5.85
C ILE A 84 -18.46 -9.33 5.48
N LEU A 85 -17.48 -10.12 5.95
CA LEU A 85 -17.37 -11.54 5.58
C LEU A 85 -18.06 -12.51 6.56
N SER A 86 -18.33 -12.08 7.81
CA SER A 86 -19.09 -12.88 8.78
C SER A 86 -20.55 -13.07 8.37
N SER A 87 -21.14 -12.08 7.67
CA SER A 87 -22.48 -12.16 7.08
C SER A 87 -22.52 -13.04 5.82
N MET A 88 -21.46 -13.04 4.99
CA MET A 88 -21.39 -13.88 3.78
C MET A 88 -21.08 -15.37 4.05
N ARG A 89 -20.44 -15.72 5.18
CA ARG A 89 -20.28 -17.14 5.58
C ARG A 89 -21.61 -17.85 5.89
N ARG A 90 -22.67 -17.10 6.25
CA ARG A 90 -24.04 -17.64 6.39
C ARG A 90 -24.79 -17.78 5.06
N ALA A 91 -24.37 -17.06 4.01
CA ALA A 91 -25.07 -16.97 2.73
C ALA A 91 -24.41 -17.80 1.60
N LEU A 92 -23.30 -18.49 1.85
CA LEU A 92 -22.77 -19.50 0.94
C LEU A 92 -23.60 -20.79 1.04
N ASN A 93 -24.85 -20.68 0.57
CA ASN A 93 -25.58 -21.81 0.03
C ASN A 93 -24.85 -22.30 -1.25
N PRO A 94 -24.81 -23.61 -1.54
CA PRO A 94 -24.00 -24.23 -2.61
C PRO A 94 -24.24 -23.74 -4.06
N SER A 95 -25.21 -22.86 -4.30
CA SER A 95 -25.64 -22.45 -5.64
C SER A 95 -24.64 -21.55 -6.38
N MET A 96 -23.76 -20.84 -5.67
CA MET A 96 -22.72 -20.00 -6.30
C MET A 96 -21.50 -20.79 -6.80
N LEU A 97 -21.36 -22.06 -6.40
CA LEU A 97 -20.25 -22.93 -6.83
C LEU A 97 -20.41 -23.45 -8.27
N GLN A 98 -21.63 -23.42 -8.82
CA GLN A 98 -21.90 -23.90 -10.18
C GLN A 98 -21.52 -22.86 -11.26
N ARG A 99 -21.57 -21.56 -10.96
CA ARG A 99 -21.23 -20.49 -11.93
C ARG A 99 -19.73 -20.39 -12.26
N LYS A 100 -18.84 -20.81 -11.36
CA LYS A 100 -17.38 -20.81 -11.62
C LYS A 100 -16.90 -21.98 -12.48
N ARG A 101 -17.62 -23.11 -12.50
CA ARG A 101 -17.23 -24.28 -13.31
C ARG A 101 -17.50 -24.10 -14.80
N HIS A 102 -18.39 -23.18 -15.19
CA HIS A 102 -18.74 -22.99 -16.59
C HIS A 102 -17.73 -22.09 -17.33
N PHE A 103 -17.13 -21.11 -16.66
CA PHE A 103 -16.18 -20.19 -17.29
C PHE A 103 -14.80 -20.84 -17.55
N SER A 104 -14.40 -21.84 -16.75
CA SER A 104 -13.14 -22.56 -16.96
C SER A 104 -13.18 -23.55 -18.14
N LEU A 105 -14.37 -24.01 -18.55
CA LEU A 105 -14.51 -24.95 -19.67
C LEU A 105 -14.48 -24.25 -21.04
N ILE A 106 -14.74 -22.95 -21.10
CA ILE A 106 -14.77 -22.19 -22.38
C ILE A 106 -13.35 -21.77 -22.81
N HIS A 107 -12.37 -21.75 -21.90
CA HIS A 107 -10.99 -21.31 -22.20
C HIS A 107 -10.03 -22.46 -22.56
N MET A 108 -10.48 -23.73 -22.51
CA MET A 108 -9.65 -24.92 -22.78
C MET A 108 -9.86 -25.49 -24.20
N SER A 109 -10.54 -24.76 -25.09
CA SER A 109 -10.85 -25.21 -26.47
C SER A 109 -10.30 -24.29 -27.58
N ILE A 110 -9.43 -23.32 -27.27
CA ILE A 110 -8.86 -22.39 -28.28
C ILE A 110 -7.33 -22.23 -28.15
N LEU A 111 -6.59 -23.33 -28.07
CA LEU A 111 -5.15 -23.31 -28.41
C LEU A 111 -4.84 -24.41 -29.44
N PRO A 112 -4.26 -24.06 -30.61
CA PRO A 112 -3.88 -25.05 -31.60
C PRO A 112 -2.66 -25.87 -31.15
N PRO A 113 -2.52 -27.14 -31.58
CA PRO A 113 -1.40 -27.99 -31.21
C PRO A 113 -0.10 -27.55 -31.91
N SER A 114 0.99 -27.48 -31.16
CA SER A 114 2.35 -27.21 -31.65
C SER A 114 2.98 -28.45 -32.33
N PRO A 115 3.84 -28.29 -33.36
CA PRO A 115 4.39 -29.41 -34.14
C PRO A 115 5.53 -30.16 -33.43
N PRO A 116 5.81 -31.43 -33.81
CA PRO A 116 6.83 -32.26 -33.16
C PRO A 116 8.25 -31.91 -33.64
N THR A 117 9.18 -31.76 -32.69
CA THR A 117 10.61 -31.54 -32.93
C THR A 117 11.35 -32.86 -33.17
N LEU A 118 12.12 -32.93 -34.27
CA LEU A 118 13.03 -34.03 -34.64
C LEU A 118 14.16 -34.24 -33.60
N PRO A 119 14.71 -35.48 -33.46
CA PRO A 119 15.84 -35.75 -32.59
C PRO A 119 17.19 -35.38 -33.26
N PRO A 120 18.20 -34.93 -32.48
CA PRO A 120 19.53 -34.64 -33.01
C PRO A 120 20.43 -35.90 -33.13
N PRO A 121 21.37 -35.93 -34.09
CA PRO A 121 22.29 -37.04 -34.29
C PRO A 121 23.53 -36.96 -33.39
N GLN A 122 24.10 -38.13 -33.10
CA GLN A 122 25.30 -38.38 -32.27
C GLN A 122 26.60 -38.02 -33.01
N ALA A 123 27.62 -37.52 -32.29
CA ALA A 123 29.03 -37.95 -32.46
C ALA A 123 30.02 -37.20 -31.53
N HIS A 124 30.73 -38.01 -30.73
CA HIS A 124 32.18 -38.06 -30.54
C HIS A 124 33.02 -36.87 -30.01
N ALA A 125 33.74 -37.21 -28.93
CA ALA A 125 35.20 -37.16 -28.78
C ALA A 125 35.87 -35.98 -28.03
N LEU A 126 36.69 -36.42 -27.06
CA LEU A 126 38.01 -35.91 -26.66
C LEU A 126 38.12 -34.82 -25.56
N LEU A 127 38.73 -35.28 -24.45
CA LEU A 127 39.77 -34.63 -23.62
C LEU A 127 39.31 -33.48 -22.71
N HIS A 128 39.76 -33.31 -21.46
CA HIS A 128 40.94 -33.82 -20.77
C HIS A 128 40.71 -33.79 -19.24
N ARG A 129 41.33 -34.76 -18.56
CA ARG A 129 41.52 -34.99 -17.12
C ARG A 129 41.55 -33.76 -16.22
N THR A 130 40.87 -33.83 -15.07
CA THR A 130 41.40 -33.34 -13.79
C THR A 130 41.06 -34.33 -12.66
N GLN A 131 42.05 -35.13 -12.27
CA GLN A 131 42.12 -35.71 -10.93
C GLN A 131 43.53 -35.52 -10.39
N LEU A 132 43.58 -34.87 -9.23
CA LEU A 132 44.39 -35.18 -8.05
C LEU A 132 45.89 -35.46 -8.22
N GLY A 133 46.71 -34.65 -7.55
CA GLY A 133 47.94 -35.17 -6.95
C GLY A 133 49.00 -34.16 -6.48
N ARG A 134 49.04 -33.95 -5.15
CA ARG A 134 50.22 -33.88 -4.26
C ARG A 134 51.28 -32.75 -4.38
N ALA A 135 51.40 -32.04 -3.26
CA ALA A 135 52.58 -31.64 -2.48
C ALA A 135 54.03 -31.89 -2.99
N ILE A 136 54.91 -30.94 -2.61
CA ILE A 136 56.37 -30.98 -2.41
C ILE A 136 57.26 -30.32 -3.50
N ARG A 137 58.11 -29.40 -3.00
CA ARG A 137 59.22 -28.60 -3.58
C ARG A 137 58.87 -27.31 -4.30
#